data_AF-A0AAN5YZZ6-F1
#
_entry.id   AF-A0AAN5YZZ6-F1
#
_cell.length_a   1.000
_cell.length_b   1.000
_cell.length_c   1.000
_cell.angle_alpha   90.00
_cell.angle_beta   90.00
_cell.angle_gamma   90.00
#
_symmetry.space_group_name_H-M   'P 1'
#
loop_
_entity.id
_entity.type
_entity.pdbx_description
1 polymer ?
#
loop_
_entity_poly.entity_id
_entity_poly.type
_entity_poly.pdbx_seq_one_letter_code
_entity_poly.pdbx_strand_id
1 'polypeptide(L)'
;MFSTLFFSALAFSYSVQAHGTITRVIGANGVVMPGLTIRDGTPRSSTSAASGAQVDTSVIRDPELGTKKSSALGRTSKGPVDATHVIKIFMHGIKGRSVADDILGSGEEAVREAASFVTGNAGAVVNESEHTANGLLHDFFQGAKGVPSPRGYIEDGLDKFAGAGAKTGLPTTASDGTLKLIYHQVNEDGAGPLMVDVDFTSGGTDPSAFKSVEVVQNIIGVLGFSTVSSTDFPVVVKVPAGKVCSGKVAGMSGVCIARVRNSATAGPFGGAAAFTHSPITSTGKKPSAKFRNRHI
;
A
#
# COMPACT_ATOMS: atom_id res chain seq x y z
N MET A 1 30.46 -52.65 14.75
CA MET A 1 30.80 -51.40 15.44
C MET A 1 30.34 -50.24 14.57
N PHE A 2 29.63 -49.31 15.20
CA PHE A 2 28.92 -48.19 14.60
C PHE A 2 29.82 -47.25 13.78
N SER A 3 29.32 -46.74 12.65
CA SER A 3 29.67 -45.38 12.25
C SER A 3 28.44 -44.70 11.65
N THR A 4 27.79 -43.96 12.54
CA THR A 4 26.69 -43.03 12.29
C THR A 4 27.17 -41.76 11.59
N LEU A 5 26.40 -41.33 10.58
CA LEU A 5 25.96 -39.95 10.30
C LEU A 5 27.00 -38.81 10.30
N PHE A 6 27.08 -38.11 9.16
CA PHE A 6 26.92 -36.65 9.13
C PHE A 6 26.25 -36.23 7.80
N PHE A 7 24.92 -36.25 7.78
CA PHE A 7 24.16 -35.35 6.89
C PHE A 7 24.27 -33.96 7.50
N SER A 8 25.24 -33.16 7.04
CA SER A 8 25.25 -31.74 7.36
C SER A 8 24.10 -31.09 6.59
N ALA A 9 22.97 -30.94 7.28
CA ALA A 9 21.87 -30.10 6.84
C ALA A 9 22.39 -28.66 6.84
N LEU A 10 22.75 -28.16 5.66
CA LEU A 10 23.01 -26.74 5.44
C LEU A 10 21.65 -26.02 5.53
N ALA A 11 21.23 -25.73 6.76
CA ALA A 11 20.15 -24.81 7.04
C ALA A 11 20.66 -23.41 6.66
N PHE A 12 20.63 -23.09 5.36
CA PHE A 12 20.69 -21.72 4.90
C PHE A 12 19.49 -21.01 5.54
N SER A 13 19.79 -20.25 6.58
CA SER A 13 18.89 -19.25 7.12
C SER A 13 18.70 -18.27 5.97
N TYR A 14 17.62 -18.43 5.21
CA TYR A 14 17.21 -17.49 4.17
C TYR A 14 16.86 -16.17 4.88
N SER A 15 17.87 -15.34 5.14
CA SER A 15 17.68 -13.90 5.30
C SER A 15 17.14 -13.45 3.96
N VAL A 16 15.81 -13.45 3.85
CA VAL A 16 15.12 -13.01 2.65
C VAL A 16 15.32 -11.49 2.60
N GLN A 17 16.29 -11.11 1.79
CA GLN A 17 16.54 -9.75 1.35
C GLN A 17 15.29 -9.37 0.53
N ALA A 18 14.55 -8.34 0.93
CA ALA A 18 13.16 -8.12 0.52
C ALA A 18 12.96 -6.70 -0.04
N HIS A 19 12.40 -6.57 -1.25
CA HIS A 19 12.84 -5.48 -2.12
C HIS A 19 11.81 -4.45 -2.59
N GLY A 20 10.56 -4.49 -2.14
CA GLY A 20 9.69 -3.33 -2.25
C GLY A 20 8.35 -3.53 -1.55
N THR A 21 7.67 -2.45 -1.17
CA THR A 21 6.49 -2.51 -0.30
C THR A 21 5.50 -1.40 -0.60
N ILE A 22 4.27 -1.51 -0.10
CA ILE A 22 3.26 -0.46 -0.24
C ILE A 22 3.37 0.47 0.96
N THR A 23 3.85 1.70 0.75
CA THR A 23 4.02 2.69 1.83
C THR A 23 2.73 3.43 2.14
N ARG A 24 1.94 3.77 1.11
CA ARG A 24 0.69 4.52 1.26
C ARG A 24 -0.40 4.00 0.35
N VAL A 25 -1.63 4.03 0.86
CA VAL A 25 -2.89 3.86 0.14
C VAL A 25 -3.55 5.22 0.06
N ILE A 26 -3.81 5.69 -1.16
CA ILE A 26 -4.39 7.02 -1.41
C ILE A 26 -5.85 6.84 -1.81
N GLY A 27 -6.75 7.13 -0.87
CA GLY A 27 -8.19 7.02 -1.06
C GLY A 27 -8.75 8.20 -1.86
N ALA A 28 -9.73 7.93 -2.71
CA ALA A 28 -10.46 8.99 -3.42
C ALA A 28 -11.29 9.89 -2.48
N ASN A 29 -11.57 9.40 -1.27
CA ASN A 29 -12.14 10.16 -0.16
C ASN A 29 -11.11 11.07 0.56
N GLY A 30 -9.89 11.22 0.03
CA GLY A 30 -8.84 12.05 0.63
C GLY A 30 -8.20 11.44 1.87
N VAL A 31 -8.46 10.16 2.14
CA VAL A 31 -7.83 9.40 3.23
C VAL A 31 -6.50 8.83 2.77
N VAL A 32 -5.47 9.03 3.59
CA VAL A 32 -4.16 8.41 3.41
C VAL A 32 -3.96 7.40 4.52
N MET A 33 -3.60 6.17 4.15
CA MET A 33 -3.37 5.09 5.11
C MET A 33 -2.04 4.40 4.81
N PRO A 34 -1.24 4.05 5.82
CA PRO A 34 -0.07 3.18 5.64
C PRO A 34 -0.45 1.82 5.05
N GLY A 35 0.44 1.22 4.26
CA GLY A 35 0.26 -0.18 3.85
C GLY A 35 0.33 -1.14 5.04
N LEU A 36 -0.26 -2.33 4.88
CA LEU A 36 -0.49 -3.28 5.98
C LEU A 36 0.76 -4.00 6.48
N THR A 37 1.85 -3.86 5.74
CA THR A 37 3.15 -4.43 6.11
C THR A 37 4.03 -3.42 6.83
N ILE A 38 3.70 -2.13 6.74
CA ILE A 38 4.53 -1.00 7.13
C ILE A 38 4.92 -1.06 8.61
N ARG A 39 6.16 -0.68 8.87
CA ARG A 39 6.72 -0.57 10.22
C ARG A 39 7.46 0.74 10.38
N ASP A 40 7.12 1.45 11.44
CA ASP A 40 7.85 2.64 11.84
C ASP A 40 9.30 2.28 12.22
N GLY A 41 10.20 3.23 12.02
CA GLY A 41 11.65 3.04 12.17
C GLY A 41 12.33 2.46 10.94
N THR A 42 11.59 2.08 9.88
CA THR A 42 12.18 1.52 8.65
C THR A 42 12.82 2.62 7.80
N PRO A 43 14.15 2.58 7.54
CA PRO A 43 14.77 3.57 6.66
C PRO A 43 14.32 3.40 5.20
N ARG A 44 13.93 4.49 4.53
CA ARG A 44 13.54 4.45 3.09
C ARG A 44 14.63 4.90 2.13
N SER A 45 15.64 5.61 2.62
CA SER A 45 16.79 6.04 1.81
C SER A 45 17.98 5.08 1.88
N SER A 46 17.73 3.81 2.15
CA SER A 46 18.75 2.76 2.26
C SER A 46 18.27 1.52 1.54
N THR A 47 19.21 0.78 0.96
CA THR A 47 18.94 -0.46 0.24
C THR A 47 19.38 -1.70 1.03
N SER A 48 20.13 -1.51 2.12
CA SER A 48 20.81 -2.59 2.83
C SER A 48 19.90 -3.30 3.84
N ALA A 49 19.95 -4.64 3.85
CA ALA A 49 19.26 -5.42 4.86
C ALA A 49 19.73 -5.09 6.29
N ALA A 50 21.03 -4.81 6.46
CA ALA A 50 21.63 -4.47 7.76
C ALA A 50 21.05 -3.18 8.38
N SER A 51 20.66 -2.21 7.55
CA SER A 51 19.99 -0.98 8.04
C SER A 51 18.55 -1.21 8.49
N GLY A 52 17.95 -2.35 8.17
CA GLY A 52 16.54 -2.61 8.41
C GLY A 52 15.60 -2.09 7.32
N ALA A 53 16.09 -1.51 6.21
CA ALA A 53 15.25 -0.94 5.14
C ALA A 53 14.27 -1.90 4.46
N GLN A 54 14.41 -3.20 4.73
CA GLN A 54 13.67 -4.29 4.10
C GLN A 54 12.73 -5.02 5.07
N VAL A 55 12.67 -4.61 6.35
CA VAL A 55 11.99 -5.38 7.42
C VAL A 55 10.47 -5.40 7.29
N ASP A 56 9.90 -4.51 6.48
CA ASP A 56 8.46 -4.39 6.22
C ASP A 56 8.08 -4.67 4.75
N THR A 57 9.00 -5.27 4.00
CA THR A 57 8.65 -5.93 2.74
C THR A 57 8.17 -7.35 3.00
N SER A 58 7.03 -7.70 2.42
CA SER A 58 6.50 -9.05 2.46
C SER A 58 7.09 -9.92 1.37
N VAL A 59 7.37 -11.18 1.72
CA VAL A 59 7.71 -12.27 0.82
C VAL A 59 6.44 -13.08 0.58
N ILE A 60 5.97 -13.11 -0.67
CA ILE A 60 4.64 -13.59 -1.06
C ILE A 60 4.77 -14.75 -2.06
N ARG A 61 5.22 -15.89 -1.56
CA ARG A 61 5.37 -17.12 -2.35
C ARG A 61 4.11 -17.97 -2.27
N ASP A 62 3.52 -18.31 -3.41
CA ASP A 62 2.26 -19.08 -3.46
C ASP A 62 2.27 -20.37 -2.62
N PRO A 63 3.34 -21.19 -2.64
CA PRO A 63 3.38 -22.41 -1.82
C PRO A 63 3.43 -22.16 -0.31
N GLU A 64 3.71 -20.94 0.15
CA GLU A 64 3.81 -20.60 1.57
C GLU A 64 2.50 -20.01 2.13
N LEU A 65 1.60 -19.50 1.28
CA LEU A 65 0.43 -18.73 1.72
C LEU A 65 -0.57 -19.58 2.51
N GLY A 66 -1.07 -19.02 3.62
CA GLY A 66 -2.04 -19.69 4.50
C GLY A 66 -1.42 -20.75 5.42
N THR A 67 -0.10 -20.87 5.45
CA THR A 67 0.61 -21.76 6.37
C THR A 67 0.97 -21.04 7.68
N LYS A 68 1.47 -21.77 8.67
CA LYS A 68 2.02 -21.17 9.90
C LYS A 68 3.22 -20.24 9.64
N LYS A 69 3.92 -20.43 8.52
CA LYS A 69 5.09 -19.63 8.14
C LYS A 69 4.69 -18.29 7.52
N SER A 70 3.57 -18.26 6.81
CA SER A 70 3.15 -17.12 6.00
C SER A 70 1.63 -17.02 5.93
N SER A 71 1.12 -15.81 6.20
CA SER A 71 -0.30 -15.49 6.07
C SER A 71 -0.71 -15.47 4.58
N ALA A 72 -1.98 -15.19 4.31
CA ALA A 72 -2.42 -14.89 2.94
C ALA A 72 -1.79 -13.62 2.36
N LEU A 73 -1.21 -12.75 3.19
CA LEU A 73 -0.49 -11.53 2.80
C LEU A 73 1.03 -11.72 2.72
N GLY A 74 1.51 -12.95 2.89
CA GLY A 74 2.93 -13.27 2.94
C GLY A 74 3.50 -13.22 4.37
N ARG A 75 4.83 -13.06 4.44
CA ARG A 75 5.60 -12.94 5.68
C ARG A 75 6.75 -11.95 5.53
N THR A 76 7.16 -11.40 6.66
CA THR A 76 8.36 -10.57 6.79
C THR A 76 9.43 -11.32 7.58
N SER A 77 10.58 -10.70 7.81
CA SER A 77 11.60 -11.19 8.75
C SER A 77 11.09 -11.34 10.20
N LYS A 78 9.93 -10.76 10.53
CA LYS A 78 9.28 -10.86 11.84
C LYS A 78 8.12 -11.88 11.88
N GLY A 79 7.93 -12.64 10.81
CA GLY A 79 6.88 -13.66 10.71
C GLY A 79 5.72 -13.29 9.77
N PRO A 80 4.61 -14.04 9.82
CA PRO A 80 3.41 -13.80 9.01
C PRO A 80 2.91 -12.35 9.14
N VAL A 81 2.51 -11.75 8.03
CA VAL A 81 1.88 -10.42 8.03
C VAL A 81 0.50 -10.50 8.68
N ASP A 82 0.19 -9.59 9.58
CA ASP A 82 -1.13 -9.46 10.21
C ASP A 82 -1.83 -8.20 9.71
N ALA A 83 -2.88 -8.39 8.90
CA ALA A 83 -3.70 -7.30 8.37
C ALA A 83 -4.31 -6.42 9.48
N THR A 84 -4.56 -7.00 10.64
CA THR A 84 -5.21 -6.34 11.78
C THR A 84 -4.34 -5.27 12.39
N HIS A 85 -3.01 -5.42 12.33
CA HIS A 85 -2.08 -4.57 13.07
C HIS A 85 -2.19 -3.09 12.65
N VAL A 86 -1.94 -2.80 11.37
CA VAL A 86 -1.97 -1.44 10.82
C VAL A 86 -3.39 -0.88 10.82
N ILE A 87 -4.40 -1.69 10.45
CA ILE A 87 -5.80 -1.25 10.47
C ILE A 87 -6.22 -0.86 11.89
N LYS A 88 -5.86 -1.63 12.92
CA LYS A 88 -6.23 -1.31 14.30
C LYS A 88 -5.57 -0.03 14.79
N ILE A 89 -4.29 0.18 14.49
CA ILE A 89 -3.59 1.44 14.83
C ILE A 89 -4.25 2.61 14.09
N PHE A 90 -4.51 2.47 12.80
CA PHE A 90 -5.16 3.50 12.00
C PHE A 90 -6.58 3.83 12.52
N MET A 91 -7.37 2.83 12.90
CA MET A 91 -8.75 3.03 13.33
C MET A 91 -8.88 3.46 14.80
N HIS A 92 -8.01 2.98 15.69
CA HIS A 92 -8.18 3.15 17.14
C HIS A 92 -7.02 3.90 17.81
N GLY A 93 -6.00 4.28 17.06
CA GLY A 93 -4.81 4.93 17.59
C GLY A 93 -3.88 3.97 18.34
N ILE A 94 -2.85 4.55 18.95
CA ILE A 94 -1.88 3.85 19.78
C ILE A 94 -2.27 4.08 21.25
N LYS A 95 -2.35 3.00 22.03
CA LYS A 95 -2.68 3.10 23.47
C LYS A 95 -1.66 3.97 24.20
N GLY A 96 -2.14 4.96 24.95
CA GLY A 96 -1.29 5.87 25.73
C GLY A 96 -0.91 7.17 25.02
N ARG A 97 -1.33 7.35 23.76
CA ARG A 97 -1.22 8.61 23.03
C ARG A 97 -2.53 9.38 23.09
N SER A 98 -2.47 10.69 23.29
CA SER A 98 -3.67 11.54 23.31
C SER A 98 -4.20 11.70 21.88
N VAL A 99 -5.52 11.66 21.71
CA VAL A 99 -6.19 11.93 20.41
C VAL A 99 -6.08 13.41 19.99
N ALA A 100 -5.47 14.24 20.84
CA ALA A 100 -5.20 15.66 20.61
C ALA A 100 -3.85 15.94 19.92
N ASP A 101 -3.02 14.92 19.67
CA ASP A 101 -1.84 15.06 18.82
C ASP A 101 -2.27 15.27 17.35
N ASP A 102 -1.44 15.90 16.52
CA ASP A 102 -1.70 16.14 15.09
C ASP A 102 -1.89 14.81 14.32
N ILE A 103 -3.11 14.28 14.33
CA ILE A 103 -3.51 13.06 13.62
C ILE A 103 -3.72 13.42 12.16
N LEU A 104 -2.78 13.03 11.31
CA LEU A 104 -2.94 13.08 9.86
C LEU A 104 -3.86 11.93 9.47
N GLY A 105 -5.01 12.20 8.86
CA GLY A 105 -5.96 11.13 8.53
C GLY A 105 -6.78 11.31 7.27
N SER A 106 -7.23 12.54 7.04
CA SER A 106 -7.88 12.94 5.80
C SER A 106 -7.68 14.42 5.56
N GLY A 107 -7.82 14.83 4.30
CA GLY A 107 -7.80 16.24 3.94
C GLY A 107 -6.39 16.76 3.69
N GLU A 108 -6.26 18.08 3.66
CA GLU A 108 -5.11 18.72 3.03
C GLU A 108 -3.77 18.40 3.70
N GLU A 109 -3.73 18.26 5.02
CA GLU A 109 -2.48 17.97 5.75
C GLU A 109 -1.97 16.53 5.51
N ALA A 110 -2.87 15.55 5.51
CA ALA A 110 -2.56 14.16 5.17
C ALA A 110 -2.09 14.05 3.70
N VAL A 111 -2.74 14.79 2.80
CA VAL A 111 -2.35 14.87 1.39
C VAL A 111 -1.00 15.58 1.25
N ARG A 112 -0.73 16.64 2.03
CA ARG A 112 0.56 17.35 2.06
C ARG A 112 1.68 16.42 2.54
N GLU A 113 1.45 15.57 3.52
CA GLU A 113 2.42 14.55 3.95
C GLU A 113 2.74 13.59 2.80
N ALA A 114 1.72 13.02 2.17
CA ALA A 114 1.93 12.11 1.05
C ALA A 114 2.59 12.81 -0.15
N ALA A 115 2.24 14.07 -0.41
CA ALA A 115 2.85 14.91 -1.44
C ALA A 115 4.33 15.23 -1.14
N SER A 116 4.67 15.47 0.13
CA SER A 116 6.04 15.79 0.54
C SER A 116 7.02 14.67 0.23
N PHE A 117 6.53 13.43 0.33
CA PHE A 117 7.29 12.23 0.02
C PHE A 117 7.60 12.12 -1.48
N VAL A 118 6.59 12.37 -2.34
CA VAL A 118 6.73 12.32 -3.80
C VAL A 118 7.32 13.59 -4.41
N THR A 119 7.69 14.58 -3.59
CA THR A 119 8.41 15.79 -4.03
C THR A 119 9.83 15.88 -3.45
N GLY A 120 10.26 14.88 -2.67
CA GLY A 120 11.66 14.70 -2.29
C GLY A 120 12.21 15.74 -1.31
N ASN A 121 11.40 16.23 -0.35
CA ASN A 121 11.82 17.26 0.62
C ASN A 121 12.29 18.59 0.02
N ALA A 122 12.18 18.81 -1.30
CA ALA A 122 11.87 20.15 -1.78
C ALA A 122 10.48 20.37 -1.22
N GLY A 123 10.43 20.95 -0.01
CA GLY A 123 9.18 21.12 0.73
C GLY A 123 8.14 21.58 -0.25
N ALA A 124 6.91 21.13 -0.07
CA ALA A 124 5.78 21.81 -0.65
C ALA A 124 5.78 23.24 -0.07
N VAL A 125 6.73 24.08 -0.51
CA VAL A 125 6.62 25.53 -0.57
C VAL A 125 5.60 25.70 -1.68
N VAL A 126 4.37 25.40 -1.30
CA VAL A 126 3.17 25.77 -2.03
C VAL A 126 3.15 27.28 -1.98
N ASN A 127 3.96 27.91 -2.83
CA ASN A 127 3.63 29.25 -3.28
C ASN A 127 2.24 29.10 -3.89
N GLU A 128 1.26 29.81 -3.32
CA GLU A 128 -0.19 29.64 -3.51
C GLU A 128 -0.69 29.76 -4.97
N SER A 129 0.18 29.78 -5.98
CA SER A 129 -0.19 30.09 -7.36
C SER A 129 0.01 28.98 -8.39
N GLU A 130 0.63 27.83 -8.11
CA GLU A 130 0.81 26.82 -9.19
C GLU A 130 0.54 25.34 -8.86
N HIS A 131 0.89 24.79 -7.69
CA HIS A 131 0.59 23.38 -7.40
C HIS A 131 0.17 23.14 -5.94
N THR A 132 -1.12 22.85 -5.71
CA THR A 132 -1.60 22.38 -4.40
C THR A 132 -1.07 20.97 -4.10
N ALA A 133 -1.08 20.52 -2.84
CA ALA A 133 -0.68 19.15 -2.50
C ALA A 133 -1.47 18.08 -3.27
N ASN A 134 -2.75 18.34 -3.54
CA ASN A 134 -3.58 17.50 -4.40
C ASN A 134 -3.08 17.51 -5.85
N GLY A 135 -2.65 18.67 -6.37
CA GLY A 135 -2.04 18.79 -7.68
C GLY A 135 -0.73 18.00 -7.79
N LEU A 136 0.14 18.09 -6.79
CA LEU A 136 1.41 17.35 -6.77
C LEU A 136 1.20 15.83 -6.73
N LEU A 137 0.28 15.34 -5.89
CA LEU A 137 -0.09 13.92 -5.91
C LEU A 137 -0.74 13.52 -7.23
N HIS A 138 -1.60 14.37 -7.79
CA HIS A 138 -2.21 14.12 -9.09
C HIS A 138 -1.12 13.96 -10.16
N ASP A 139 -0.17 14.89 -10.24
CA ASP A 139 0.93 14.86 -11.22
C ASP A 139 1.85 13.65 -11.00
N PHE A 140 2.12 13.28 -9.75
CA PHE A 140 2.82 12.03 -9.43
C PHE A 140 2.10 10.82 -9.99
N PHE A 141 0.78 10.70 -9.78
CA PHE A 141 0.00 9.58 -10.34
C PHE A 141 -0.20 9.66 -11.86
N GLN A 142 -0.10 10.84 -12.48
CA GLN A 142 -0.11 10.95 -13.95
C GLN A 142 1.26 10.61 -14.56
N GLY A 143 2.34 10.75 -13.80
CA GLY A 143 3.68 10.37 -14.20
C GLY A 143 3.99 8.89 -13.94
N ALA A 144 4.77 8.25 -14.79
CA ALA A 144 5.32 6.91 -14.52
C ALA A 144 6.74 6.96 -13.90
N LYS A 145 7.24 8.17 -13.62
CA LYS A 145 8.59 8.37 -13.07
C LYS A 145 8.57 8.18 -11.56
N GLY A 146 9.47 7.35 -11.06
CA GLY A 146 9.68 7.20 -9.63
C GLY A 146 10.36 8.43 -9.04
N VAL A 147 10.13 8.66 -7.75
CA VAL A 147 10.73 9.74 -6.97
C VAL A 147 11.64 9.13 -5.90
N PRO A 148 12.95 9.44 -5.90
CA PRO A 148 13.86 8.93 -4.88
C PRO A 148 13.45 9.42 -3.48
N SER A 149 13.49 8.53 -2.50
CA SER A 149 13.14 8.89 -1.13
C SER A 149 14.15 9.90 -0.55
N PRO A 150 13.70 10.86 0.28
CA PRO A 150 14.59 11.84 0.90
C PRO A 150 15.69 11.17 1.72
N ARG A 151 16.92 11.70 1.65
CA ARG A 151 18.05 11.17 2.42
C ARG A 151 17.75 11.22 3.92
N GLY A 152 17.94 10.09 4.60
CA GLY A 152 17.72 9.97 6.04
C GLY A 152 16.26 9.80 6.44
N TYR A 153 15.34 9.66 5.47
CA TYR A 153 13.93 9.41 5.78
C TYR A 153 13.76 8.08 6.50
N ILE A 154 13.08 8.15 7.64
CA ILE A 154 12.66 7.03 8.45
C ILE A 154 11.14 6.96 8.39
N GLU A 155 10.60 5.79 8.08
CA GLU A 155 9.16 5.55 8.12
C GLU A 155 8.61 5.80 9.52
N ASP A 156 7.54 6.58 9.59
CA ASP A 156 6.80 6.92 10.80
C ASP A 156 5.28 6.97 10.53
N GLY A 157 4.83 6.36 9.43
CA GLY A 157 3.45 6.41 8.99
C GLY A 157 2.46 5.77 9.96
N LEU A 158 2.82 4.71 10.70
CA LEU A 158 1.87 4.15 11.67
C LEU A 158 1.60 5.14 12.79
N ASP A 159 2.63 5.82 13.28
CA ASP A 159 2.51 6.87 14.29
C ASP A 159 1.77 8.10 13.75
N LYS A 160 2.14 8.63 12.57
CA LYS A 160 1.48 9.81 11.98
C LYS A 160 -0.01 9.63 11.71
N PHE A 161 -0.40 8.45 11.23
CA PHE A 161 -1.77 8.13 10.83
C PHE A 161 -2.55 7.37 11.92
N ALA A 162 -2.01 7.26 13.14
CA ALA A 162 -2.68 6.57 14.24
C ALA A 162 -4.01 7.25 14.59
N GLY A 163 -5.11 6.48 14.61
CA GLY A 163 -6.44 6.96 15.01
C GLY A 163 -7.18 7.80 13.97
N ALA A 164 -6.53 8.13 12.85
CA ALA A 164 -7.13 8.83 11.72
C ALA A 164 -8.45 8.22 11.25
N GLY A 165 -8.45 6.90 11.09
CA GLY A 165 -9.58 6.14 10.56
C GLY A 165 -10.85 6.24 11.40
N ALA A 166 -10.74 6.58 12.70
CA ALA A 166 -11.89 6.76 13.57
C ALA A 166 -12.88 7.81 13.03
N LYS A 167 -12.36 8.87 12.40
CA LYS A 167 -13.16 9.97 11.85
C LYS A 167 -13.43 9.79 10.36
N THR A 168 -12.46 9.21 9.64
CA THR A 168 -12.40 9.29 8.18
C THR A 168 -12.82 7.99 7.49
N GLY A 169 -12.86 6.89 8.24
CA GLY A 169 -12.92 5.55 7.68
C GLY A 169 -11.65 5.19 6.91
N LEU A 170 -11.71 4.08 6.17
CA LEU A 170 -10.63 3.58 5.34
C LEU A 170 -10.55 4.30 3.98
N PRO A 171 -9.41 4.24 3.28
CA PRO A 171 -9.31 4.69 1.89
C PRO A 171 -10.38 4.07 0.99
N THR A 172 -10.95 4.85 0.08
CA THR A 172 -11.90 4.35 -0.93
C THR A 172 -11.27 4.30 -2.32
N THR A 173 -11.76 3.44 -3.19
CA THR A 173 -11.55 3.62 -4.64
C THR A 173 -12.22 4.91 -5.14
N ALA A 174 -11.79 5.42 -6.29
CA ALA A 174 -12.54 6.41 -7.04
C ALA A 174 -13.85 5.83 -7.62
N SER A 175 -14.70 6.70 -8.16
CA SER A 175 -16.00 6.32 -8.74
C SER A 175 -15.87 5.38 -9.94
N ASP A 176 -14.73 5.42 -10.63
CA ASP A 176 -14.43 4.52 -11.73
C ASP A 176 -13.83 3.18 -11.26
N GLY A 177 -13.65 2.98 -9.94
CA GLY A 177 -13.06 1.79 -9.36
C GLY A 177 -11.53 1.79 -9.27
N THR A 178 -10.86 2.91 -9.57
CA THR A 178 -9.40 2.98 -9.41
C THR A 178 -8.98 3.10 -7.94
N LEU A 179 -7.96 2.34 -7.55
CA LEU A 179 -7.26 2.41 -6.28
C LEU A 179 -5.84 2.90 -6.53
N LYS A 180 -5.40 3.91 -5.79
CA LYS A 180 -4.07 4.52 -5.90
C LYS A 180 -3.17 4.07 -4.75
N LEU A 181 -1.98 3.59 -5.07
CA LEU A 181 -1.00 3.08 -4.14
C LEU A 181 0.36 3.75 -4.40
N ILE A 182 1.11 4.03 -3.34
CA ILE A 182 2.53 4.38 -3.44
C ILE A 182 3.33 3.11 -3.12
N TYR A 183 4.11 2.65 -4.10
CA TYR A 183 5.00 1.51 -3.98
C TYR A 183 6.43 1.98 -3.83
N HIS A 184 7.08 1.60 -2.75
CA HIS A 184 8.48 1.88 -2.50
C HIS A 184 9.33 0.71 -2.99
N GLN A 185 10.14 0.93 -4.03
CA GLN A 185 11.17 0.02 -4.46
C GLN A 185 12.41 0.24 -3.58
N VAL A 186 12.77 -0.75 -2.75
CA VAL A 186 13.91 -0.66 -1.84
C VAL A 186 15.22 -0.79 -2.61
N ASN A 187 15.32 -1.77 -3.50
CA ASN A 187 16.51 -1.98 -4.33
C ASN A 187 16.16 -2.61 -5.69
N GLU A 188 17.16 -3.04 -6.42
CA GLU A 188 17.06 -3.51 -7.80
C GLU A 188 16.05 -4.66 -7.99
N ASP A 189 15.92 -5.57 -7.02
CA ASP A 189 15.04 -6.76 -7.06
C ASP A 189 13.61 -6.47 -6.58
N GLY A 190 13.31 -5.18 -6.41
CA GLY A 190 12.02 -4.63 -5.99
C GLY A 190 11.17 -4.08 -7.11
N ALA A 191 11.64 -4.19 -8.35
CA ALA A 191 10.98 -3.57 -9.47
C ALA A 191 9.75 -4.37 -9.91
N GLY A 192 9.14 -3.92 -11.01
CA GLY A 192 7.96 -4.55 -11.60
C GLY A 192 8.29 -5.51 -12.75
N PRO A 193 7.28 -5.87 -13.56
CA PRO A 193 5.86 -5.53 -13.36
C PRO A 193 5.31 -6.14 -12.07
N LEU A 194 4.45 -5.38 -11.39
CA LEU A 194 3.72 -5.85 -10.22
C LEU A 194 2.46 -6.60 -10.64
N MET A 195 2.13 -7.63 -9.87
CA MET A 195 0.85 -8.31 -9.85
C MET A 195 0.07 -7.87 -8.62
N VAL A 196 -1.23 -7.63 -8.79
CA VAL A 196 -2.13 -7.28 -7.69
C VAL A 196 -3.30 -8.25 -7.67
N ASP A 197 -3.49 -8.88 -6.52
CA ASP A 197 -4.67 -9.66 -6.22
C ASP A 197 -5.50 -8.97 -5.14
N VAL A 198 -6.82 -8.98 -5.27
CA VAL A 198 -7.74 -8.42 -4.27
C VAL A 198 -8.57 -9.53 -3.65
N ASP A 199 -8.60 -9.55 -2.32
CA ASP A 199 -9.59 -10.26 -1.53
C ASP A 199 -10.74 -9.32 -1.19
N PHE A 200 -11.94 -9.71 -1.63
CA PHE A 200 -13.18 -8.96 -1.41
C PHE A 200 -13.96 -9.41 -0.18
N THR A 201 -13.61 -10.55 0.44
CA THR A 201 -14.50 -11.26 1.38
C THR A 201 -13.83 -11.68 2.68
N SER A 202 -12.61 -12.21 2.66
CA SER A 202 -12.04 -12.85 3.87
C SER A 202 -11.36 -11.85 4.81
N GLY A 203 -11.03 -10.66 4.31
CA GLY A 203 -10.26 -9.69 5.09
C GLY A 203 -8.76 -10.02 5.14
N GLY A 204 -8.25 -10.68 4.10
CA GLY A 204 -6.84 -11.04 3.95
C GLY A 204 -6.43 -12.29 4.73
N THR A 205 -7.38 -13.14 5.12
CA THR A 205 -7.10 -14.37 5.90
C THR A 205 -7.08 -15.63 5.04
N ASP A 206 -7.82 -15.66 3.92
CA ASP A 206 -7.93 -16.80 3.01
C ASP A 206 -7.16 -16.53 1.71
N PRO A 207 -6.05 -17.25 1.43
CA PRO A 207 -5.31 -17.12 0.18
C PRO A 207 -6.15 -17.35 -1.09
N SER A 208 -7.18 -18.19 -1.02
CA SER A 208 -8.02 -18.55 -2.17
C SER A 208 -9.04 -17.47 -2.54
N ALA A 209 -9.32 -16.54 -1.61
CA ALA A 209 -10.22 -15.41 -1.82
C ALA A 209 -9.59 -14.31 -2.69
N PHE A 210 -8.27 -14.28 -2.81
CA PHE A 210 -7.53 -13.35 -3.65
C PHE A 210 -7.76 -13.63 -5.14
N LYS A 211 -8.19 -12.61 -5.87
CA LYS A 211 -8.40 -12.64 -7.32
C LYS A 211 -7.58 -11.55 -7.99
N SER A 212 -6.88 -11.90 -9.06
CA SER A 212 -6.08 -10.93 -9.82
C SER A 212 -6.96 -9.84 -10.40
N VAL A 213 -6.45 -8.62 -10.35
CA VAL A 213 -7.08 -7.42 -10.89
C VAL A 213 -6.10 -6.70 -11.82
N GLU A 214 -6.64 -5.82 -12.66
CA GLU A 214 -5.82 -5.07 -13.61
C GLU A 214 -4.98 -4.02 -12.89
N VAL A 215 -3.69 -3.96 -13.24
CA VAL A 215 -2.77 -2.90 -12.83
C VAL A 215 -2.65 -1.91 -14.00
N VAL A 216 -3.42 -0.83 -13.92
CA VAL A 216 -3.53 0.20 -14.97
C VAL A 216 -2.24 0.99 -15.11
N GLN A 217 -1.57 1.23 -13.98
CA GLN A 217 -0.27 1.87 -13.95
C GLN A 217 0.65 1.04 -13.09
N ASN A 218 1.70 0.55 -13.74
CA ASN A 218 2.66 -0.37 -13.16
C ASN A 218 4.04 0.26 -13.15
N ILE A 219 4.93 -0.30 -12.34
CA ILE A 219 6.31 0.15 -12.26
C ILE A 219 7.14 -0.63 -13.27
N ILE A 220 8.16 0.02 -13.82
CA ILE A 220 9.06 -0.62 -14.80
C ILE A 220 9.88 -1.72 -14.14
N GLY A 221 10.30 -2.69 -14.94
CA GLY A 221 11.21 -3.74 -14.54
C GLY A 221 11.10 -4.96 -15.44
N VAL A 222 12.05 -5.89 -15.30
CA VAL A 222 12.04 -7.18 -15.99
C VAL A 222 12.17 -8.26 -14.93
N LEU A 223 11.12 -9.08 -14.76
CA LEU A 223 11.07 -10.16 -13.75
C LEU A 223 11.32 -9.66 -12.31
N GLY A 224 10.90 -8.44 -12.00
CA GLY A 224 11.15 -7.83 -10.69
C GLY A 224 12.45 -7.04 -10.58
N PHE A 225 13.23 -6.90 -11.65
CA PHE A 225 14.52 -6.22 -11.65
C PHE A 225 14.52 -4.86 -12.35
N SER A 226 15.20 -3.86 -11.77
CA SER A 226 15.57 -2.60 -12.43
C SER A 226 16.87 -2.03 -11.82
N THR A 227 17.40 -0.94 -12.37
CA THR A 227 18.61 -0.25 -11.84
C THR A 227 18.27 0.83 -10.80
N VAL A 228 17.02 0.90 -10.36
CA VAL A 228 16.52 1.91 -9.42
C VAL A 228 16.50 1.34 -8.01
N SER A 229 16.67 2.19 -7.01
CA SER A 229 16.60 1.81 -5.60
C SER A 229 16.12 2.98 -4.75
N SER A 230 15.64 2.70 -3.54
CA SER A 230 15.10 3.69 -2.59
C SER A 230 14.20 4.73 -3.27
N THR A 231 13.22 4.26 -4.04
CA THR A 231 12.42 5.10 -4.92
C THR A 231 10.95 4.73 -4.86
N ASP A 232 10.11 5.75 -4.85
CA ASP A 232 8.66 5.64 -4.73
C ASP A 232 7.99 5.81 -6.08
N PHE A 233 7.09 4.88 -6.39
CA PHE A 233 6.41 4.80 -7.67
C PHE A 233 4.89 4.80 -7.49
N PRO A 234 4.17 5.45 -8.41
CA PRO A 234 2.72 5.36 -8.45
C PRO A 234 2.30 4.01 -9.01
N VAL A 235 1.38 3.35 -8.30
CA VAL A 235 0.71 2.13 -8.76
C VAL A 235 -0.79 2.38 -8.74
N VAL A 236 -1.45 2.13 -9.87
CA VAL A 236 -2.90 2.30 -10.01
C VAL A 236 -3.52 0.97 -10.37
N VAL A 237 -4.52 0.57 -9.61
CA VAL A 237 -5.19 -0.72 -9.71
C VAL A 237 -6.66 -0.50 -10.06
N LYS A 238 -7.21 -1.28 -11.00
CA LYS A 238 -8.64 -1.22 -11.34
C LYS A 238 -9.39 -2.30 -10.60
N VAL A 239 -10.24 -1.89 -9.66
CA VAL A 239 -11.18 -2.80 -9.01
C VAL A 239 -12.35 -3.05 -9.98
N PRO A 240 -12.68 -4.32 -10.30
CA PRO A 240 -13.74 -4.63 -11.26
C PRO A 240 -15.11 -4.16 -10.78
N ALA A 241 -15.92 -3.65 -11.73
CA ALA A 241 -17.29 -3.25 -11.46
C ALA A 241 -18.13 -4.41 -10.89
N GLY A 242 -19.04 -4.10 -9.97
CA GLY A 242 -19.92 -5.09 -9.32
C GLY A 242 -19.25 -5.91 -8.21
N LYS A 243 -17.95 -5.72 -7.95
CA LYS A 243 -17.33 -6.21 -6.72
C LYS A 243 -17.69 -5.29 -5.56
N VAL A 244 -17.82 -5.86 -4.36
CA VAL A 244 -18.11 -5.13 -3.13
C VAL A 244 -17.19 -5.69 -2.07
N CYS A 245 -16.60 -4.82 -1.27
CA CYS A 245 -15.86 -5.26 -0.09
C CYS A 245 -16.84 -5.72 0.99
N SER A 246 -16.70 -6.96 1.46
CA SER A 246 -17.49 -7.55 2.54
C SER A 246 -16.65 -8.11 3.68
N GLY A 247 -15.33 -8.07 3.54
CA GLY A 247 -14.40 -8.53 4.56
C GLY A 247 -14.50 -7.78 5.87
N LYS A 248 -14.15 -8.49 6.94
CA LYS A 248 -14.09 -7.96 8.30
C LYS A 248 -12.67 -8.04 8.84
N VAL A 249 -12.11 -6.89 9.21
CA VAL A 249 -10.74 -6.82 9.75
C VAL A 249 -10.68 -5.80 10.86
N ALA A 250 -10.04 -6.16 11.98
CA ALA A 250 -9.91 -5.27 13.16
C ALA A 250 -11.23 -4.67 13.69
N GLY A 251 -12.36 -5.36 13.49
CA GLY A 251 -13.69 -4.87 13.87
C GLY A 251 -14.39 -4.01 12.79
N MET A 252 -13.67 -3.64 11.73
CA MET A 252 -14.22 -2.92 10.58
C MET A 252 -14.86 -3.90 9.60
N SER A 253 -16.03 -3.54 9.08
CA SER A 253 -16.72 -4.30 8.02
C SER A 253 -16.60 -3.56 6.68
N GLY A 254 -16.77 -4.29 5.59
CA GLY A 254 -16.71 -3.71 4.25
C GLY A 254 -15.28 -3.48 3.75
N VAL A 255 -14.34 -4.30 4.19
CA VAL A 255 -12.91 -4.16 3.90
C VAL A 255 -12.51 -5.11 2.76
N CYS A 256 -11.81 -4.57 1.77
CA CYS A 256 -11.03 -5.37 0.82
C CYS A 256 -9.56 -5.28 1.17
N ILE A 257 -8.82 -6.35 0.84
CA ILE A 257 -7.36 -6.37 0.96
C ILE A 257 -6.75 -6.57 -0.41
N ALA A 258 -5.95 -5.62 -0.86
CA ALA A 258 -5.08 -5.80 -2.02
C ALA A 258 -3.75 -6.37 -1.56
N ARG A 259 -3.27 -7.41 -2.23
CA ARG A 259 -1.95 -8.00 -2.08
C ARG A 259 -1.16 -7.71 -3.35
N VAL A 260 -0.05 -6.99 -3.19
CA VAL A 260 0.80 -6.55 -4.29
C VAL A 260 2.11 -7.31 -4.20
N ARG A 261 2.60 -7.86 -5.33
CA ARG A 261 3.90 -8.53 -5.39
C ARG A 261 4.53 -8.38 -6.78
N ASN A 262 5.86 -8.41 -6.85
CA ASN A 262 6.56 -8.51 -8.14
C ASN A 262 6.74 -9.99 -8.58
N SER A 263 7.53 -10.21 -9.63
CA SER A 263 7.83 -11.54 -10.18
C SER A 263 9.24 -12.04 -9.85
N ALA A 264 9.89 -11.48 -8.83
CA ALA A 264 11.25 -11.85 -8.46
C ALA A 264 11.39 -13.33 -8.07
N THR A 265 12.35 -14.03 -8.68
CA THR A 265 12.62 -15.45 -8.40
C THR A 265 13.11 -15.69 -6.96
N ALA A 266 13.83 -14.72 -6.38
CA ALA A 266 14.27 -14.77 -4.98
C ALA A 266 13.09 -14.80 -3.99
N GLY A 267 11.89 -14.45 -4.46
CA GLY A 267 10.63 -14.51 -3.75
C GLY A 267 9.82 -13.30 -4.18
N PRO A 268 8.60 -13.45 -4.72
CA PRO A 268 7.77 -12.29 -5.03
C PRO A 268 7.69 -11.33 -3.83
N PHE A 269 8.16 -10.10 -4.02
CA PHE A 269 8.25 -9.08 -2.98
C PHE A 269 7.16 -8.05 -3.14
N GLY A 270 6.62 -7.58 -2.02
CA GLY A 270 5.64 -6.52 -2.05
C GLY A 270 5.04 -6.24 -0.68
N GLY A 271 3.74 -5.97 -0.68
CA GLY A 271 3.01 -5.62 0.51
C GLY A 271 1.52 -5.80 0.34
N ALA A 272 0.75 -5.25 1.26
CA ALA A 272 -0.69 -5.28 1.20
C ALA A 272 -1.30 -3.92 1.56
N ALA A 273 -2.52 -3.69 1.10
CA ALA A 273 -3.27 -2.45 1.31
C ALA A 273 -4.71 -2.78 1.72
N ALA A 274 -5.27 -2.01 2.63
CA ALA A 274 -6.68 -2.06 2.97
C ALA A 274 -7.42 -0.89 2.36
N PHE A 275 -8.62 -1.17 1.86
CA PHE A 275 -9.48 -0.15 1.28
C PHE A 275 -10.95 -0.58 1.37
N THR A 276 -11.84 0.35 1.07
CA THR A 276 -13.26 0.11 0.88
C THR A 276 -13.62 0.35 -0.58
N HIS A 277 -14.52 -0.46 -1.09
CA HIS A 277 -15.08 -0.33 -2.43
C HIS A 277 -16.56 -0.65 -2.33
N SER A 278 -17.35 0.39 -2.57
CA SER A 278 -18.76 0.25 -2.87
C SER A 278 -18.94 0.84 -4.26
N PRO A 279 -19.45 0.06 -5.23
CA PRO A 279 -19.84 0.65 -6.50
C PRO A 279 -20.91 1.68 -6.16
N ILE A 280 -20.64 2.96 -6.44
CA ILE A 280 -21.71 3.94 -6.50
C ILE A 280 -22.59 3.44 -7.64
N THR A 281 -23.78 2.91 -7.32
CA THR A 281 -24.85 2.80 -8.30
C THR A 281 -25.03 4.21 -8.82
N SER A 282 -24.56 4.49 -10.03
CA SER A 282 -24.81 5.77 -10.67
C SER A 282 -26.33 5.86 -10.84
N THR A 283 -27.04 6.40 -9.85
CA THR A 283 -28.36 6.93 -10.07
C THR A 283 -28.13 8.11 -10.97
N GLY A 284 -28.12 7.86 -12.28
CA GLY A 284 -27.97 8.87 -13.30
C GLY A 284 -28.93 10.00 -12.96
N LYS A 285 -28.39 11.15 -12.59
CA LYS A 285 -29.19 12.36 -12.51
C LYS A 285 -29.60 12.63 -13.96
N LYS A 286 -30.82 12.21 -14.34
CA LYS A 286 -31.41 12.58 -15.62
C LYS A 286 -31.21 14.10 -15.77
N PRO A 287 -30.63 14.59 -16.86
CA PRO A 287 -30.57 16.03 -17.07
C PRO A 287 -32.03 16.53 -17.04
N SER A 288 -32.30 17.47 -16.14
CA SER A 288 -33.61 18.12 -16.06
C SER A 288 -33.80 18.91 -17.36
N ALA A 289 -34.46 18.28 -18.33
CA ALA A 289 -34.96 18.96 -19.50
C ALA A 289 -36.13 19.85 -19.06
N LYS A 290 -35.85 21.10 -18.68
CA LYS A 290 -36.85 22.16 -18.59
C LYS A 290 -36.20 23.55 -18.63
N PHE A 291 -35.93 24.01 -19.84
CA PHE A 291 -36.11 25.42 -20.19
C PHE A 291 -36.76 25.49 -21.57
N ARG A 292 -38.10 25.42 -21.58
CA ARG A 292 -38.90 25.87 -22.73
C ARG A 292 -38.85 27.40 -22.69
N ASN A 293 -38.03 28.01 -23.55
CA ASN A 293 -38.23 29.42 -23.85
C ASN A 293 -39.60 29.57 -24.53
N ARG A 294 -40.48 30.31 -23.86
CA ARG A 294 -41.68 30.87 -24.46
C ARG A 294 -41.26 32.00 -25.39
N HIS A 295 -41.85 32.01 -26.57
CA HIS A 295 -41.96 33.18 -27.43
C HIS A 295 -42.42 34.41 -26.63
N ILE A 296 -41.72 35.52 -26.80
CA ILE A 296 -42.27 36.82 -27.18
C ILE A 296 -41.35 37.36 -28.28
#